data_AF-A0A5K0XMU4-F1
#
_entry.id   AF-A0A5K0XMU4-F1
#
_cell.length_a   1.000
_cell.length_b   1.000
_cell.length_c   1.000
_cell.angle_alpha   90.00
_cell.angle_beta   90.00
_cell.angle_gamma   90.00
#
_symmetry.space_group_name_H-M   'P 1'
#
loop_
_entity.id
_entity.type
_entity.pdbx_description
1 polymer ?
#
loop_
_entity_poly.entity_id
_entity_poly.type
_entity_poly.pdbx_seq_one_letter_code
_entity_poly.pdbx_strand_id
1 'polypeptide(L)' 'VEFDESGNAFGVTSEGETAKCKKVVCDPSYLPN' A
#
# COMPACT_ATOMS: atom_id res chain seq x y z
N VAL A 1 1.91 -1.99 2.23
CA VAL A 1 1.02 -0.98 1.60
C VAL A 1 0.84 0.12 2.62
N GLU A 2 0.95 1.38 2.21
CA GLU A 2 0.76 2.52 3.08
C GLU A 2 -0.68 3.03 2.96
N PHE A 3 -1.31 3.30 4.11
CA PHE A 3 -2.70 3.73 4.21
C PHE A 3 -2.79 5.10 4.87
N ASP A 4 -3.71 5.94 4.39
CA ASP A 4 -3.98 7.25 4.96
C ASP A 4 -4.87 7.16 6.21
N GLU A 5 -5.15 8.31 6.84
CA GLU A 5 -6.01 8.38 8.04
C GLU A 5 -7.46 7.95 7.79
N SER A 6 -7.90 7.92 6.52
CA SER A 6 -9.22 7.42 6.11
C SER A 6 -9.20 5.93 5.75
N GLY A 7 -8.04 5.26 5.85
CA GLY A 7 -7.86 3.86 5.50
C GLY A 7 -7.69 3.57 4.00
N ASN A 8 -7.47 4.58 3.16
CA ASN A 8 -7.22 4.37 1.74
C ASN A 8 -5.74 4.12 1.46
N ALA A 9 -5.45 3.16 0.59
CA ALA A 9 -4.09 2.92 0.13
C ALA A 9 -3.58 4.08 -0.72
N PHE A 10 -2.45 4.68 -0.34
CA PHE A 10 -1.83 5.80 -1.08
C PHE A 10 -0.45 5.48 -1.66
N GLY A 11 0.11 4.31 -1.33
CA GLY A 11 1.42 3.93 -1.82
C GLY A 11 1.88 2.56 -1.36
N VAL A 12 3.05 2.18 -1.84
CA VAL A 12 3.77 0.98 -1.43
C VAL A 12 5.19 1.38 -1.03
N THR A 13 5.65 0.90 0.13
CA THR A 13 7.02 1.09 0.59
C THR A 13 7.79 -0.21 0.40
N SER A 14 8.97 -0.12 -0.22
CA SER A 14 9.89 -1.24 -0.41
C SER A 14 11.31 -0.75 -0.19
N GLU A 15 12.10 -1.46 0.61
CA GLU A 15 13.51 -1.14 0.90
C GLU A 15 13.75 0.33 1.32
N GLY A 16 12.79 0.95 2.01
CA GLY A 16 12.89 2.34 2.48
C GLY A 16 12.46 3.41 1.47
N GLU A 17 12.11 3.03 0.24
CA GLU A 17 11.52 3.93 -0.76
C GLU A 17 10.01 3.74 -0.86
N THR A 18 9.26 4.84 -0.96
CA THR A 18 7.79 4.82 -1.10
C THR A 18 7.36 5.26 -2.48
N ALA A 19 6.81 4.33 -3.25
CA ALA A 19 6.12 4.64 -4.51
C ALA A 19 4.67 5.02 -4.22
N LYS A 20 4.28 6.26 -4.54
CA LYS A 20 2.91 6.77 -4.35
C LYS A 20 2.01 6.39 -5.51
N CYS A 21 0.79 5.97 -5.23
CA CYS A 21 -0.20 5.57 -6.24
C CYS A 21 -1.63 5.79 -5.73
N LYS A 22 -2.59 5.93 -6.66
CA LYS A 22 -4.01 6.14 -6.32
C LYS A 22 -4.75 4.84 -5.96
N LYS A 23 -4.22 3.71 -6.41
CA LYS A 23 -4.78 2.38 -6.20
C LYS A 23 -3.65 1.37 -6.17
N VAL A 24 -3.75 0.40 -5.26
CA VAL A 24 -2.89 -0.77 -5.18
C VAL A 24 -3.72 -2.00 -5.54
N VAL A 25 -3.16 -2.88 -6.36
CA VAL A 25 -3.73 -4.20 -6.67
C VAL A 25 -2.67 -5.23 -6.34
N CYS A 26 -3.00 -6.19 -5.50
CA CYS A 26 -2.12 -7.27 -5.08
C CYS A 26 -2.95 -8.52 -4.76
N ASP A 27 -2.30 -9.67 -4.71
CA ASP A 27 -2.96 -10.88 -4.23
C ASP A 27 -3.22 -10.78 -2.70
N PRO A 28 -4.18 -11.55 -2.16
CA PRO A 28 -4.44 -11.61 -0.72
C PRO A 28 -3.21 -11.88 0.15
N SER A 29 -2.19 -12.62 -0.32
CA SER A 29 -0.99 -12.90 0.48
C SER A 29 -0.15 -11.67 0.82
N TYR A 30 -0.28 -10.57 0.07
CA TYR A 30 0.39 -9.29 0.37
C TYR A 30 -0.30 -8.50 1.50
N LEU A 31 -1.56 -8.81 1.81
CA LEU A 31 -2.36 -8.18 2.87
C LEU A 31 -3.06 -9.28 3.70
N PRO A 32 -2.30 -10.07 4.48
CA PRO A 32 -2.86 -11.23 5.17
C PRO A 32 -3.74 -10.90 6.39
N ASN A 33 -3.96 -9.61 6.71
CA ASN A 33 -4.78 -9.15 7.84
C ASN A 33 -5.70 -8.00 7.41
#